data_AF-A0A963NKK7-F1
#
_entry.id   AF-A0A963NKK7-F1
#
_cell.length_a   1.000
_cell.length_b   1.000
_cell.length_c   1.000
_cell.angle_alpha   90.00
_cell.angle_beta   90.00
_cell.angle_gamma   90.00
#
_symmetry.space_group_name_H-M   'P 1'
#
loop_
_entity.id
_entity.type
_entity.pdbx_description
1 polymer ?
#
loop_
_entity_poly.entity_id
_entity_poly.type
_entity_poly.pdbx_seq_one_letter_code
_entity_poly.pdbx_strand_id
1 'polypeptide(L)'
;MYGITAVRFEASGAPRIDQVLMGLLAPEASGWDMPPAAVPLIEVIDRLLEGDAIVAVREGVDGKLVHSGPAHLQVQDSLHGGWEESIAFPEDSHAPSLRDLPQF
;
A
#
# COMPACT_ATOMS: atom_id res chain seq x y z
N MET A 1 -9.58 0.67 -8.85
CA MET A 1 -8.19 0.42 -8.40
C MET A 1 -7.99 1.17 -7.10
N TYR A 2 -7.56 0.47 -6.06
CA TYR A 2 -7.26 1.09 -4.78
C TYR A 2 -5.85 1.67 -4.76
N GLY A 3 -5.66 2.78 -4.07
CA GLY A 3 -4.37 3.43 -3.90
C GLY A 3 -4.01 3.56 -2.43
N ILE A 4 -2.79 3.15 -2.07
CA ILE A 4 -2.20 3.38 -0.75
C ILE A 4 -1.29 4.60 -0.81
N THR A 5 -1.56 5.61 0.01
CA THR A 5 -0.80 6.88 -0.04
C THR A 5 0.07 7.16 1.19
N ALA A 6 -0.16 6.46 2.29
CA ALA A 6 0.58 6.63 3.52
C ALA A 6 0.50 5.34 4.35
N VAL A 7 1.45 5.15 5.25
CA VAL A 7 1.52 3.97 6.14
C VAL A 7 1.63 4.41 7.59
N ARG A 8 1.20 3.56 8.51
CA ARG A 8 1.48 3.71 9.93
C ARG A 8 2.15 2.45 10.44
N PHE A 9 3.18 2.64 11.26
CA PHE A 9 3.92 1.55 11.87
C PHE A 9 3.39 1.25 13.26
N GLU A 10 3.52 -0.01 13.69
CA GLU A 10 3.29 -0.41 15.06
C GLU A 10 4.17 0.38 16.03
N ALA A 11 3.60 0.70 17.20
CA ALA A 11 4.34 1.35 18.29
C ALA A 11 5.41 0.45 18.95
N SER A 12 5.54 -0.81 18.51
CA SER A 12 6.44 -1.84 19.07
C SER A 12 7.92 -1.60 18.76
N GLY A 13 8.25 -0.64 17.89
CA GLY A 13 9.62 -0.31 17.48
C GLY A 13 10.19 -1.20 16.37
N ALA A 14 9.47 -2.25 15.97
CA ALA A 14 9.74 -2.98 14.73
C ALA A 14 9.06 -2.27 13.54
N PRO A 15 9.64 -2.28 12.33
CA PRO A 15 9.05 -1.66 11.15
C PRO A 15 7.89 -2.50 10.57
N ARG A 16 6.89 -2.80 11.41
CA ARG A 16 5.66 -3.50 11.03
C ARG A 16 4.59 -2.45 10.74
N ILE A 17 3.95 -2.53 9.58
CA ILE A 17 2.84 -1.64 9.22
C ILE A 17 1.55 -2.18 9.85
N ASP A 18 0.84 -1.36 10.62
CA ASP A 18 -0.46 -1.74 11.21
C ASP A 18 -1.64 -1.24 10.36
N GLN A 19 -1.50 -0.04 9.79
CA GLN A 19 -2.52 0.62 8.99
C GLN A 19 -1.93 1.33 7.77
N VAL A 20 -2.78 1.54 6.78
CA VAL A 20 -2.49 2.33 5.59
C VAL A 20 -3.59 3.37 5.36
N LEU A 21 -3.25 4.50 4.72
CA LEU A 21 -4.27 5.35 4.11
C LEU A 21 -4.57 4.81 2.71
N MET A 22 -5.78 4.29 2.54
CA MET A 22 -6.25 3.71 1.28
C MET A 22 -7.48 4.46 0.76
N GLY A 23 -7.46 4.83 -0.52
CA GLY A 23 -8.59 5.42 -1.24
C GLY A 23 -8.88 4.68 -2.54
N LEU A 24 -9.96 5.07 -3.21
CA LEU A 24 -10.29 4.60 -4.55
C LEU A 24 -9.82 5.65 -5.56
N LEU A 25 -8.97 5.24 -6.50
CA LEU A 25 -8.51 6.12 -7.57
C LEU A 25 -9.61 6.33 -8.61
N ALA A 26 -9.72 7.57 -9.09
CA ALA A 26 -10.54 7.90 -10.25
C ALA A 26 -10.06 7.15 -11.50
N PRO A 27 -10.93 6.96 -12.51
CA PRO A 27 -10.48 6.52 -13.83
C PRO A 27 -9.29 7.38 -14.30
N GLU A 28 -8.28 6.74 -14.89
CA GLU A 28 -7.02 7.37 -15.32
C GLU A 28 -6.10 7.86 -14.17
N ALA A 29 -6.41 7.53 -12.91
CA ALA A 29 -5.60 7.86 -11.73
C ALA A 29 -5.26 9.36 -11.57
N SER A 30 -6.13 10.24 -12.07
CA SER A 30 -5.98 11.69 -11.98
C SER A 30 -6.29 12.27 -10.59
N GLY A 31 -6.89 11.47 -9.71
CA GLY A 31 -7.33 11.86 -8.38
C GLY A 31 -8.00 10.71 -7.63
N TRP A 32 -8.75 11.04 -6.59
CA TRP A 32 -9.47 10.09 -5.74
C TRP A 32 -10.98 10.18 -6.01
N ASP A 33 -11.58 9.06 -6.43
CA ASP A 33 -13.05 8.89 -6.43
C ASP A 33 -13.58 8.73 -5.01
N MET A 34 -12.82 8.03 -4.16
CA MET A 34 -13.07 7.93 -2.73
C MET A 34 -11.81 8.38 -1.99
N PRO A 35 -11.91 9.39 -1.09
CA PRO A 35 -10.75 9.93 -0.41
C PRO A 35 -10.07 8.86 0.46
N PRO A 36 -8.73 8.91 0.62
CA PRO A 36 -8.03 7.96 1.46
C PRO A 36 -8.50 8.01 2.92
N ALA A 37 -8.74 6.82 3.48
CA ALA A 37 -9.06 6.63 4.89
C ALA A 37 -8.13 5.58 5.51
N ALA A 38 -7.99 5.61 6.84
CA ALA A 38 -7.18 4.63 7.55
C ALA A 38 -7.85 3.26 7.50
N VAL A 39 -7.10 2.26 7.01
CA VAL A 39 -7.54 0.88 6.87
C VAL A 39 -6.48 -0.05 7.49
N PRO A 40 -6.86 -1.05 8.31
CA PRO A 40 -5.95 -2.07 8.80
C PRO A 40 -5.24 -2.81 7.67
N LEU A 41 -3.94 -3.12 7.83
CA LEU A 41 -3.18 -3.84 6.79
C LEU A 41 -3.83 -5.17 6.38
N ILE A 42 -4.46 -5.87 7.34
CA ILE A 42 -5.15 -7.14 7.09
C ILE A 42 -6.30 -6.99 6.08
N GLU A 43 -7.07 -5.90 6.13
CA GLU A 43 -8.16 -5.67 5.17
C GLU A 43 -7.65 -5.32 3.77
N VAL A 44 -6.39 -4.91 3.66
CA VAL A 44 -5.71 -4.70 2.36
C VAL A 44 -5.31 -6.04 1.77
N ILE A 45 -4.82 -6.95 2.62
CA ILE A 45 -4.45 -8.32 2.25
C ILE A 45 -5.69 -9.08 1.78
N ASP A 46 -6.80 -8.99 2.51
CA ASP A 46 -8.06 -9.63 2.14
C ASP A 46 -8.52 -9.16 0.75
N ARG A 47 -8.46 -7.86 0.46
CA ARG A 47 -8.78 -7.31 -0.87
C ARG A 47 -7.86 -7.84 -1.98
N LEU A 48 -6.55 -7.95 -1.71
CA LEU A 48 -5.61 -8.56 -2.66
C LEU A 48 -5.96 -10.03 -2.94
N LEU A 49 -6.35 -10.78 -1.91
CA LEU A 49 -6.80 -12.17 -2.04
C LEU A 49 -8.11 -12.29 -2.83
N GLU A 50 -9.01 -11.30 -2.70
CA GLU A 50 -10.24 -11.18 -3.49
C GLU A 50 -9.98 -10.77 -4.95
N GLY A 51 -8.75 -10.38 -5.29
CA GLY A 51 -8.33 -10.03 -6.64
C GLY A 51 -8.40 -8.53 -6.95
N ASP A 52 -8.58 -7.67 -5.95
CA ASP A 52 -8.54 -6.23 -6.14
C ASP A 52 -7.15 -5.75 -6.55
N ALA A 53 -7.12 -4.82 -7.51
CA ALA A 53 -5.90 -4.14 -7.91
C ALA A 53 -5.58 -3.00 -6.93
N ILE A 54 -4.46 -3.13 -6.23
CA ILE A 54 -3.94 -2.15 -5.27
C ILE A 54 -2.59 -1.62 -5.73
N VAL A 55 -2.40 -0.30 -5.70
CA VAL A 55 -1.13 0.37 -6.05
C VAL A 55 -0.65 1.26 -4.91
N ALA A 56 0.65 1.53 -4.85
CA ALA A 56 1.19 2.60 -4.01
C ALA A 56 1.08 3.91 -4.80
N VAL A 57 0.76 5.00 -4.11
CA VAL A 57 0.47 6.30 -4.71
C VAL A 57 1.24 7.38 -3.97
N ARG A 58 1.87 8.28 -4.71
CA ARG A 58 2.52 9.48 -4.17
C ARG A 58 2.23 10.68 -5.06
N GLU A 59 2.15 11.85 -4.47
CA GLU A 59 2.12 13.09 -5.24
C GLU A 59 3.49 13.37 -5.88
N GLY A 60 3.51 13.54 -7.19
CA GLY A 60 4.66 13.92 -7.99
C GLY A 60 4.98 15.41 -7.88
N VAL A 61 6.15 15.80 -8.42
CA VAL A 61 6.67 17.17 -8.32
C VAL A 61 5.78 18.21 -9.05
N ASP A 62 4.95 17.75 -9.99
CA ASP A 62 4.00 18.55 -10.76
C ASP A 62 2.57 18.51 -10.17
N GLY A 63 2.39 17.94 -8.97
CA GLY A 63 1.09 17.80 -8.31
C GLY A 63 0.24 16.65 -8.85
N LYS A 64 0.77 15.83 -9.77
CA LYS A 64 0.07 14.65 -10.29
C LYS A 64 0.33 13.43 -9.43
N LEU A 65 -0.64 12.53 -9.34
CA LEU A 65 -0.44 11.25 -8.68
C LEU A 65 0.45 10.35 -9.56
N VAL A 66 1.54 9.88 -8.96
CA VAL A 66 2.40 8.83 -9.52
C VAL A 66 2.08 7.55 -8.76
N HIS A 67 1.84 6.47 -9.50
CA HIS A 67 1.50 5.18 -8.92
C HIS A 67 2.49 4.09 -9.33
N SER A 68 2.63 3.07 -8.49
CA SER A 68 3.39 1.87 -8.81
C SER A 68 2.63 0.93 -9.74
N GLY A 69 3.27 -0.21 -10.07
CA GLY A 69 2.54 -1.37 -10.56
C GLY A 69 1.71 -2.03 -9.44
N PRO A 70 0.80 -2.96 -9.79
CA PRO A 70 -0.05 -3.64 -8.82
C PRO A 70 0.74 -4.36 -7.73
N ALA A 71 0.27 -4.29 -6.50
CA ALA A 71 0.83 -5.03 -5.38
C ALA A 71 0.61 -6.53 -5.55
N HIS A 72 1.50 -7.31 -4.95
CA HIS A 72 1.41 -8.74 -4.84
C HIS A 72 1.43 -9.16 -3.37
N LEU A 73 0.68 -10.22 -3.07
CA LEU A 73 0.80 -10.89 -1.79
C LEU A 73 2.17 -11.56 -1.70
N GLN A 74 2.88 -11.31 -0.62
CA GLN A 74 4.10 -12.01 -0.28
C GLN A 74 3.89 -12.78 1.02
N VAL A 75 4.16 -14.08 0.99
CA VAL A 75 4.09 -14.93 2.17
C VAL A 75 5.51 -15.31 2.54
N GLN A 76 5.94 -14.96 3.75
CA GLN A 76 7.27 -15.29 4.26
C GLN A 76 7.14 -16.21 5.47
N ASP A 77 8.12 -17.10 5.63
CA ASP A 77 8.27 -17.88 6.87
C ASP A 77 8.69 -16.92 7.98
N SER A 78 7.84 -16.77 9.00
CA SER A 78 8.13 -15.90 10.12
C SER A 78 9.22 -16.53 10.98
N LEU A 79 10.09 -15.69 11.54
CA LEU A 79 11.13 -16.10 12.47
C LEU A 79 10.59 -16.79 13.76
N HIS A 80 9.26 -16.80 13.96
CA HIS A 80 8.59 -17.36 15.13
C HIS A 80 7.72 -18.59 14.83
N GLY A 81 7.90 -19.24 13.66
CA GLY A 81 7.29 -20.55 13.37
C GLY A 81 5.86 -20.51 12.83
N GLY A 82 5.45 -19.41 12.19
CA GLY A 82 4.21 -19.27 11.42
C GLY A 82 4.43 -18.58 10.07
N TRP A 83 3.38 -18.41 9.26
CA TRP A 83 3.45 -17.64 8.01
C TRP A 83 3.11 -16.17 8.29
N GLU A 84 3.90 -15.25 7.77
CA GLU A 84 3.61 -13.81 7.81
C GLU A 84 3.22 -13.33 6.41
N GLU A 85 2.00 -12.84 6.27
CA GLU A 85 1.46 -12.27 5.05
C GLU A 85 1.84 -10.79 4.99
N SER A 86 2.47 -10.39 3.88
CA SER A 86 2.88 -9.02 3.61
C SER A 86 2.53 -8.62 2.18
N ILE A 87 2.68 -7.32 1.90
CA ILE A 87 2.40 -6.74 0.59
C ILE A 87 3.72 -6.25 0.00
N ALA A 88 3.99 -6.68 -1.23
CA ALA A 88 5.14 -6.20 -2.00
C ALA A 88 4.66 -5.46 -3.24
N PHE A 89 5.35 -4.38 -3.60
CA PHE A 89 5.17 -3.68 -4.86
C PHE A 89 6.33 -4.02 -5.80
N PRO A 90 6.10 -4.03 -7.13
CA PRO A 90 7.17 -4.22 -8.10
C PRO A 90 8.29 -3.20 -7.87
N GLU A 91 9.54 -3.65 -7.87
CA GLU A 91 10.70 -2.77 -7.83
C GLU A 91 10.89 -2.13 -9.21
N ASP A 92 10.13 -1.07 -9.48
CA ASP A 92 10.38 -0.16 -10.59
C ASP A 92 11.00 1.13 -10.05
N SER A 93 12.13 1.54 -10.63
CA SER A 93 12.98 2.65 -10.20
C SER A 93 12.24 3.99 -10.04
N HIS A 94 11.11 4.14 -10.71
CA HIS A 94 10.30 5.37 -10.71
C HIS A 94 8.98 5.25 -9.95
N ALA A 95 8.64 4.05 -9.45
CA ALA A 95 7.42 3.78 -8.72
C ALA A 95 7.62 3.94 -7.20
N PRO A 96 6.64 4.47 -6.47
CA PRO A 96 6.69 4.49 -5.02
C PRO A 96 6.61 3.06 -4.46
N SER A 97 7.50 2.71 -3.53
CA SER A 97 7.36 1.53 -2.67
C SER A 97 6.76 1.92 -1.31
N LEU A 98 6.29 0.94 -0.50
CA LEU A 98 5.67 1.23 0.81
C LEU A 98 6.56 2.05 1.76
N ARG A 99 7.88 1.82 1.72
CA ARG A 99 8.87 2.57 2.52
C ARG A 99 9.05 4.02 2.06
N ASP A 100 8.66 4.34 0.83
CA ASP A 100 8.75 5.69 0.28
C ASP A 100 7.49 6.51 0.54
N LEU A 101 6.46 5.87 1.11
CA LEU A 101 5.22 6.54 1.47
C LEU A 101 5.39 7.29 2.81
N PRO A 102 4.77 8.47 2.94
CA PRO A 102 4.77 9.21 4.19
C PRO A 102 4.08 8.42 5.31
N GLN A 103 4.43 8.78 6.55
CA GLN A 103 3.71 8.33 7.75
C GLN A 103 2.55 9.27 8.11
N PHE A 104 1.53 8.76 8.80
CA PHE A 104 0.38 9.53 9.28
C PHE A 104 -0.03 9.19 10.71
#